data_AF-A0A9X2I124-F1
#
_entry.id   AF-A0A9X2I124-F1
#
_cell.length_a   1.000
_cell.length_b   1.000
_cell.length_c   1.000
_cell.angle_alpha   90.00
_cell.angle_beta   90.00
_cell.angle_gamma   90.00
#
_symmetry.space_group_name_H-M   'P 1'
#
loop_
_entity.id
_entity.type
_entity.pdbx_description
1 polymer ?
#
loop_
_entity_poly.entity_id
_entity_poly.type
_entity_poly.pdbx_seq_one_letter_code
_entity_poly.pdbx_strand_id
1 'polypeptide(L)' 'MDAEAWDKAAKQVNFNLEIEWSKFQSLVCPQARLLDFGCGYGRIGKKLIHNGYLNVVGVDSAFCMVLRG' A
#
# COMPACT_ATOMS: atom_id res chain seq x y z
N MET A 1 -9.28 -6.26 14.78
CA MET A 1 -10.25 -5.91 13.73
C MET A 1 -10.07 -6.90 12.61
N ASP A 2 -11.15 -7.49 12.14
CA ASP A 2 -11.18 -8.44 11.02
C ASP A 2 -11.41 -7.70 9.68
N ALA A 3 -11.43 -8.45 8.57
CA ALA A 3 -11.64 -7.91 7.24
C ALA A 3 -13.00 -7.19 7.11
N GLU A 4 -14.05 -7.67 7.77
CA GLU A 4 -15.39 -7.06 7.73
C GLU A 4 -15.44 -5.67 8.37
N ALA A 5 -14.75 -5.48 9.50
CA ALA A 5 -14.63 -4.17 10.13
C ALA A 5 -13.93 -3.17 9.20
N TRP A 6 -12.89 -3.62 8.50
CA TRP A 6 -12.18 -2.79 7.52
C TRP A 6 -13.00 -2.49 6.27
N ASP A 7 -13.83 -3.44 5.81
CA ASP A 7 -14.73 -3.20 4.68
C ASP A 7 -15.74 -2.07 4.97
N LYS A 8 -16.30 -2.05 6.18
CA LYS A 8 -17.21 -0.97 6.63
C LYS A 8 -16.49 0.38 6.72
N ALA A 9 -15.24 0.37 7.15
CA ALA A 9 -14.43 1.56 7.32
C ALA A 9 -13.86 2.11 6.00
N ALA A 10 -13.81 1.31 4.93
CA ALA A 10 -13.09 1.60 3.70
C ALA A 10 -13.43 2.96 3.07
N LYS A 11 -14.69 3.41 3.13
CA LYS A 11 -15.11 4.71 2.56
C LYS A 11 -14.80 5.92 3.45
N GLN A 12 -14.49 5.70 4.72
CA GLN A 12 -14.40 6.75 5.74
C GLN A 12 -12.96 7.04 6.16
N VAL A 13 -12.11 6.02 6.16
CA VAL A 13 -10.73 6.15 6.63
C VAL A 13 -9.83 6.78 5.58
N ASN A 14 -8.88 7.62 6.00
CA ASN A 14 -7.85 8.17 5.13
C ASN A 14 -6.51 8.07 5.86
N PHE A 15 -5.64 7.17 5.42
CA PHE A 15 -4.32 7.00 6.02
C PHE A 15 -3.37 8.08 5.51
N ASN A 16 -2.56 8.62 6.41
CA ASN A 16 -1.63 9.73 6.15
C ASN A 16 -0.15 9.41 6.42
N LEU A 17 0.18 8.16 6.79
CA LEU A 17 1.56 7.79 7.11
C LEU A 17 2.46 7.80 5.87
N GLU A 18 3.51 8.60 5.84
CA GLU A 18 4.39 8.73 4.67
C GLU A 18 5.55 7.72 4.67
N ILE A 19 6.12 7.47 3.48
CA ILE A 19 7.35 6.69 3.34
C ILE A 19 8.52 7.61 3.66
N GLU A 20 9.44 7.15 4.51
CA GLU A 20 10.73 7.82 4.69
C GLU A 20 11.65 7.50 3.49
N TRP A 21 11.52 8.28 2.41
CA TRP A 21 12.13 7.96 1.12
C TRP A 21 13.65 7.78 1.15
N SER A 22 14.38 8.67 1.84
CA SER A 22 15.84 8.59 1.92
C SER A 22 16.31 7.25 2.50
N LYS A 23 15.65 6.78 3.56
CA LYS A 23 15.94 5.49 4.18
C LYS A 23 15.46 4.31 3.33
N PHE A 24 14.29 4.42 2.70
CA PHE A 24 13.79 3.36 1.83
C PHE A 24 14.71 3.15 0.62
N GLN A 25 15.13 4.23 -0.03
CA GLN A 25 15.98 4.22 -1.22
C GLN A 25 17.42 3.77 -0.92
N SER A 26 17.92 3.98 0.31
CA SER A 26 19.23 3.46 0.71
C SER A 26 19.23 1.95 0.98
N LEU A 27 18.05 1.34 1.15
CA LEU A 27 17.90 -0.08 1.50
C LEU A 27 17.30 -0.93 0.37
N VAL A 28 16.51 -0.33 -0.51
CA VAL A 28 15.68 -1.05 -1.48
C VAL A 28 15.99 -0.61 -2.90
N CYS A 29 16.49 -1.56 -3.69
CA CYS A 29 16.76 -1.40 -5.11
C CYS A 29 15.46 -1.16 -5.92
N PRO A 30 15.42 -0.21 -6.88
CA PRO A 30 14.23 0.05 -7.69
C PRO A 30 13.69 -1.14 -8.49
N GLN A 31 14.55 -2.10 -8.83
CA GLN A 31 14.18 -3.31 -9.56
C GLN A 31 13.72 -4.46 -8.64
N ALA A 32 13.76 -4.27 -7.32
CA ALA A 32 13.34 -5.29 -6.36
C ALA A 32 11.86 -5.62 -6.50
N ARG A 33 11.50 -6.87 -6.20
CA ARG A 33 10.10 -7.30 -6.04
C ARG A 33 9.60 -6.85 -4.67
N LEU A 34 8.52 -6.09 -4.64
CA LEU A 34 7.93 -5.53 -3.42
C LEU A 34 6.54 -6.11 -3.18
N LEU A 35 6.31 -6.54 -1.94
CA LEU A 35 5.00 -6.94 -1.44
C LEU A 35 4.54 -5.91 -0.41
N ASP A 36 3.45 -5.21 -0.71
CA ASP A 36 2.73 -4.33 0.21
C ASP A 36 1.63 -5.16 0.90
N PHE A 37 1.94 -5.70 2.07
CA PHE A 37 1.06 -6.58 2.83
C PHE A 37 0.15 -5.76 3.76
N GLY A 38 -1.17 -5.85 3.56
CA GLY A 38 -2.13 -4.91 4.14
C GLY A 38 -2.14 -3.59 3.38
N CYS A 39 -2.15 -3.66 2.04
CA CYS A 39 -2.02 -2.49 1.17
C CYS A 39 -3.19 -1.50 1.27
N GLY A 40 -4.31 -1.90 1.89
CA GLY A 40 -5.54 -1.15 1.94
C GLY A 40 -6.01 -0.77 0.55
N TYR A 41 -6.21 0.53 0.32
CA TYR A 41 -6.57 1.09 -0.99
C TYR A 41 -5.35 1.44 -1.87
N GLY A 42 -4.22 0.78 -1.64
CA GLY A 42 -3.05 0.83 -2.53
C GLY A 42 -2.24 2.13 -2.49
N ARG A 43 -2.35 2.93 -1.41
CA ARG A 43 -1.69 4.25 -1.31
C ARG A 43 -0.16 4.14 -1.38
N ILE A 44 0.42 3.18 -0.66
CA ILE A 44 1.87 2.96 -0.64
C ILE A 44 2.33 2.40 -1.98
N GLY A 45 1.65 1.39 -2.52
CA GLY A 45 1.91 0.87 -3.87
C GLY A 45 1.93 1.96 -4.96
N LYS A 46 0.94 2.87 -5.00
CA LYS A 46 0.91 3.99 -5.95
C LYS A 46 2.12 4.91 -5.82
N LYS A 47 2.55 5.19 -4.58
CA LYS A 47 3.72 6.02 -4.30
C LYS A 47 5.03 5.35 -4.72
N LEU A 48 5.16 4.04 -4.48
CA LEU A 48 6.31 3.25 -4.94
C LEU A 48 6.42 3.29 -6.46
N ILE A 49 5.30 3.04 -7.17
CA ILE A 49 5.25 3.10 -8.64
C ILE A 49 5.63 4.49 -9.15
N HIS A 50 5.08 5.56 -8.55
CA HIS A 50 5.42 6.93 -8.92
C HIS A 50 6.92 7.26 -8.73
N ASN A 51 7.60 6.59 -7.79
CA ASN A 51 9.02 6.76 -7.51
C ASN A 51 9.92 5.72 -8.23
N GLY A 52 9.40 5.03 -9.24
CA GLY A 52 10.18 4.14 -10.12
C GLY A 52 10.31 2.69 -9.65
N TYR A 53 9.63 2.31 -8.56
CA TYR A 53 9.54 0.92 -8.12
C TYR A 53 8.37 0.24 -8.83
N LEU A 54 8.64 -0.40 -9.95
CA LEU A 54 7.60 -0.90 -10.86
C LEU A 54 7.12 -2.33 -10.55
N ASN A 55 7.86 -3.06 -9.71
CA ASN A 55 7.56 -4.46 -9.40
C ASN A 55 6.90 -4.58 -8.02
N VAL A 56 5.68 -4.04 -7.91
CA VAL A 56 4.93 -3.94 -6.65
C VAL A 56 3.64 -4.75 -6.73
N VAL A 57 3.40 -5.60 -5.73
CA VAL A 57 2.13 -6.30 -5.53
C VAL A 57 1.56 -5.87 -4.19
N GLY A 58 0.31 -5.40 -4.19
CA GLY A 58 -0.44 -5.12 -2.96
C GLY A 58 -1.42 -6.24 -2.66
N VAL A 59 -1.49 -6.65 -1.40
CA VAL A 59 -2.51 -7.60 -0.93
C VAL A 59 -3.20 -7.05 0.31
N ASP A 60 -4.50 -7.23 0.40
CA ASP A 60 -5.30 -6.92 1.59
C ASP A 60 -6.44 -7.93 1.70
N SER A 61 -6.80 -8.30 2.93
CA SER A 61 -7.92 -9.20 3.20
C SER A 61 -9.28 -8.51 3.10
N ALA A 62 -9.32 -7.19 3.24
CA ALA A 62 -10.55 -6.40 3.16
C ALA A 62 -10.85 -6.06 1.69
N PHE A 63 -11.87 -6.70 1.12
CA PHE A 63 -12.22 -6.55 -0.29
C PHE A 63 -12.57 -5.11 -0.67
N CYS A 64 -13.32 -4.39 0.17
CA CYS A 64 -13.70 -3.00 -0.09
C CYS A 64 -12.51 -2.04 0.00
N MET A 65 -11.46 -2.39 0.74
CA MET A 65 -10.21 -1.62 0.75
C MET A 65 -9.51 -1.72 -0.59
N VAL A 66 -9.34 -2.94 -1.11
CA VAL A 66 -8.72 -3.16 -2.42
C VAL A 66 -9.55 -2.49 -3.52
N LEU A 67 -10.87 -2.69 -3.52
CA LEU A 67 -11.77 -2.13 -4.54
C LEU A 67 -11.77 -0.59 -4.59
N ARG A 68 -11.46 0.07 -3.47
CA ARG A 68 -11.35 1.53 -3.41
C ARG A 68 -10.13 2.06 -4.16
N GLY A 69 -9.07 1.26 -4.26
CA GLY A 69 -7.75 1.64 -4.77
C GLY A 69 -7.66 1.65 -6.28
#